data_AF-A0A961C9D3-F1
#
_entry.id   AF-A0A961C9D3-F1
#
_cell.length_a   1.000
_cell.length_b   1.000
_cell.length_c   1.000
_cell.angle_alpha   90.00
_cell.angle_beta   90.00
_cell.angle_gamma   90.00
#
_symmetry.space_group_name_H-M   'P 1'
#
loop_
_entity.id
_entity.type
_entity.pdbx_description
1 polymer ?
#
loop_
_entity_poly.entity_id
_entity_poly.type
_entity_poly.pdbx_seq_one_letter_code
_entity_poly.pdbx_strand_id
1 'polypeptide(L)'
;TSNSGLSIFVHDGAFIVDYNAFGDHTVIATSDALPTGEVELVARFRRDENHSGVVTLEVNGVERANGTLPKYLWVLSSVGASVGYDHGSPVSEHYQDEFAFSGALHAVEIQLLTPERSGNPAAAESESRAGMARQ
;
A
#
# COMPACT_ATOMS: atom_id res chain seq x y z
N THR A 1 15.42 -16.10 -7.06
CA THR A 1 14.52 -15.07 -7.63
C THR A 1 14.17 -14.14 -6.49
N SER A 2 14.73 -12.93 -6.45
CA SER A 2 14.29 -11.95 -5.45
C SER A 2 12.93 -11.43 -5.87
N ASN A 3 11.92 -11.63 -5.02
CA ASN A 3 10.60 -11.07 -5.29
C ASN A 3 10.65 -9.54 -5.06
N SER A 4 9.79 -8.81 -5.75
CA SER A 4 9.49 -7.41 -5.45
C SER A 4 7.98 -7.31 -5.27
N GLY A 5 7.52 -6.38 -4.44
CA GLY A 5 6.09 -6.33 -4.17
C GLY A 5 5.70 -5.45 -3.01
N LEU A 6 4.44 -5.62 -2.62
CA LEU A 6 3.83 -5.03 -1.46
C LEU A 6 3.13 -6.15 -0.68
N SER A 7 3.42 -6.26 0.60
CA SER A 7 2.64 -7.06 1.54
C SER A 7 2.00 -6.16 2.60
N ILE A 8 0.76 -6.47 2.93
CA ILE A 8 -0.03 -5.78 3.95
C ILE A 8 -0.61 -6.85 4.86
N PHE A 9 -0.24 -6.83 6.14
CA PHE A 9 -0.53 -7.94 7.04
C PHE A 9 -0.61 -7.51 8.49
N VAL A 10 -1.07 -8.43 9.34
CA VAL A 10 -1.04 -8.30 10.79
C VAL A 10 -0.08 -9.34 11.32
N HIS A 11 0.88 -8.92 12.14
CA HIS A 11 1.83 -9.81 12.81
C HIS A 11 2.12 -9.29 14.21
N ASP A 12 2.14 -10.19 15.20
CA ASP A 12 2.32 -9.85 16.62
C ASP A 12 1.44 -8.70 17.13
N GLY A 13 0.21 -8.64 16.61
CA GLY A 13 -0.77 -7.61 16.97
C GLY A 13 -0.53 -6.24 16.34
N ALA A 14 0.47 -6.07 15.47
CA ALA A 14 0.70 -4.83 14.73
C ALA A 14 0.15 -4.91 13.30
N PHE A 15 -0.34 -3.79 12.78
CA PHE A 15 -0.68 -3.63 11.37
C PHE A 15 0.55 -3.14 10.61
N ILE A 16 0.95 -3.88 9.57
CA ILE A 16 2.25 -3.73 8.90
C ILE A 16 2.06 -3.61 7.39
N VAL A 17 2.79 -2.68 6.80
CA VAL A 17 3.07 -2.62 5.37
C VAL A 17 4.55 -2.88 5.16
N ASP A 18 4.88 -3.86 4.33
CA ASP A 18 6.23 -4.11 3.85
C ASP A 18 6.28 -3.94 2.34
N TYR A 19 7.01 -2.93 1.90
CA TYR A 19 7.25 -2.64 0.49
C TYR A 19 8.65 -3.09 0.10
N ASN A 20 8.75 -4.10 -0.75
CA ASN A 20 10.00 -4.69 -1.20
C ASN A 20 10.35 -4.19 -2.62
N ALA A 21 11.36 -3.34 -2.71
CA ALA A 21 11.91 -2.86 -3.97
C ALA A 21 13.19 -3.63 -4.37
N PHE A 22 13.04 -4.89 -4.78
CA PHE A 22 14.15 -5.78 -5.19
C PHE A 22 15.17 -6.08 -4.06
N GLY A 23 14.67 -6.30 -2.84
CA GLY A 23 15.45 -6.55 -1.62
C GLY A 23 15.62 -5.32 -0.74
N ASP A 24 15.29 -4.13 -1.25
CA ASP A 24 15.24 -2.92 -0.42
C ASP A 24 13.85 -2.79 0.20
N HIS A 25 13.73 -3.21 1.46
CA HIS A 25 12.48 -3.20 2.21
C HIS A 25 12.22 -1.84 2.88
N THR A 26 10.99 -1.34 2.72
CA THR A 26 10.44 -0.25 3.53
C THR A 26 9.29 -0.81 4.35
N VAL A 27 9.54 -0.97 5.66
CA VAL A 27 8.57 -1.52 6.62
C VAL A 27 7.98 -0.38 7.46
N ILE A 28 6.66 -0.30 7.48
CA ILE A 28 5.90 0.65 8.28
C ILE A 28 4.92 -0.15 9.12
N ALA A 29 4.95 0.05 10.44
CA ALA A 29 4.17 -0.73 11.39
C ALA A 29 3.56 0.17 12.45
N THR A 30 2.36 -0.17 12.92
CA THR A 30 1.79 0.44 14.13
C THR A 30 2.58 0.01 15.37
N SER A 31 2.83 0.93 16.31
CA SER A 31 3.57 0.63 17.53
C SER A 31 2.74 -0.09 18.60
N ASP A 32 1.43 0.09 18.57
CA ASP A 32 0.51 -0.46 19.57
C ASP A 32 -0.24 -1.67 19.01
N ALA A 33 -0.62 -2.58 19.91
CA ALA A 33 -1.47 -3.70 19.56
C ALA A 33 -2.84 -3.23 19.01
N LEU A 34 -3.32 -3.94 17.99
CA LEU A 34 -4.65 -3.73 17.43
C LEU A 34 -5.75 -4.06 18.45
N PRO A 35 -6.89 -3.34 18.39
CA PRO A 35 -8.07 -3.69 19.17
C PRO A 35 -8.55 -5.12 18.86
N THR A 36 -9.32 -5.69 19.80
CA THR A 36 -10.00 -6.98 19.57
C THR A 36 -11.37 -6.76 18.94
N GLY A 37 -11.86 -7.74 18.18
CA GLY A 37 -13.16 -7.68 17.50
C GLY A 37 -13.06 -7.18 16.06
N GLU A 38 -14.11 -6.49 15.61
CA GLU A 38 -14.13 -5.87 14.28
C GLU A 38 -13.22 -4.64 14.26
N VAL A 39 -12.28 -4.62 13.31
CA VAL A 39 -11.30 -3.55 13.14
C VAL A 39 -11.21 -3.19 11.67
N GLU A 40 -11.28 -1.90 11.38
CA GLU A 40 -10.98 -1.35 10.06
C GLU A 40 -9.50 -0.98 9.99
N LEU A 41 -8.79 -1.51 9.00
CA LEU A 41 -7.39 -1.22 8.73
C LEU A 41 -7.27 -0.58 7.36
N VAL A 42 -6.59 0.57 7.28
CA VAL A 42 -6.41 1.29 6.02
C VAL A 42 -4.94 1.63 5.82
N ALA A 43 -4.36 1.18 4.71
CA ALA A 43 -3.07 1.65 4.23
C ALA A 43 -3.28 2.64 3.09
N ARG A 44 -2.94 3.92 3.30
CA ARG A 44 -3.05 4.97 2.29
C ARG A 44 -1.70 5.22 1.64
N PHE A 45 -1.64 5.12 0.32
CA PHE A 45 -0.45 5.38 -0.47
C PHE A 45 -0.63 6.69 -1.23
N ARG A 46 0.25 7.67 -0.99
CA ARG A 46 0.29 8.95 -1.71
C ARG A 46 1.61 9.06 -2.45
N ARG A 47 1.56 8.99 -3.78
CA ARG A 47 2.73 9.18 -4.65
C ARG A 47 2.98 10.67 -4.86
N ASP A 48 4.24 11.05 -4.86
CA ASP A 48 4.68 12.37 -5.31
C ASP A 48 5.15 12.32 -6.77
N GLU A 49 5.61 13.46 -7.26
CA GLU A 49 6.07 13.65 -8.65
C GLU A 49 7.42 12.94 -8.95
N ASN A 50 8.17 12.55 -7.91
CA ASN A 50 9.51 11.96 -8.03
C ASN A 50 9.50 10.43 -7.93
N HIS A 51 8.33 9.80 -8.10
CA HIS A 51 8.14 8.37 -7.87
C HIS A 51 8.49 7.93 -6.43
N SER A 52 8.46 8.83 -5.45
CA SER A 52 8.47 8.52 -4.02
C SER A 52 7.07 8.77 -3.45
N GLY A 53 6.94 8.71 -2.13
CA GLY A 53 5.72 9.15 -1.48
C GLY A 53 5.61 8.76 -0.03
N VAL A 54 4.39 8.83 0.51
CA VAL A 54 4.09 8.54 1.91
C VAL A 54 3.08 7.41 1.98
N VAL A 55 3.29 6.52 2.95
CA VAL A 55 2.33 5.51 3.36
C VAL A 55 1.84 5.85 4.76
N THR A 56 0.53 5.88 4.95
CA THR A 56 -0.12 6.11 6.24
C THR A 56 -0.96 4.89 6.62
N LEU A 57 -0.82 4.43 7.84
CA LEU A 57 -1.60 3.33 8.41
C LEU A 57 -2.63 3.88 9.39
N GLU A 58 -3.90 3.55 9.16
CA GLU A 58 -5.00 3.92 10.03
C GLU A 58 -5.65 2.67 10.62
N VAL A 59 -6.08 2.81 11.88
CA VAL A 59 -6.85 1.80 12.61
C VAL A 59 -8.13 2.48 13.07
N ASN A 60 -9.29 2.00 12.60
CA ASN A 60 -10.60 2.60 12.86
C ASN A 60 -10.65 4.11 12.54
N GLY A 61 -10.11 4.49 11.38
CA GLY A 61 -10.06 5.88 10.91
C GLY A 61 -9.07 6.79 11.63
N VAL A 62 -8.27 6.28 12.57
CA VAL A 62 -7.24 7.06 13.28
C VAL A 62 -5.87 6.66 12.76
N GLU A 63 -5.06 7.64 12.33
CA GLU A 63 -3.67 7.41 11.96
C GLU A 63 -2.86 6.86 13.16
N ARG A 64 -2.14 5.77 12.93
CA ARG A 64 -1.31 5.09 13.95
C ARG A 64 0.15 4.92 13.55
N ALA A 65 0.45 5.01 12.25
CA ALA A 65 1.81 5.04 11.75
C ALA A 65 1.87 5.72 10.39
N ASN A 66 3.03 6.28 10.04
CA ASN A 66 3.33 6.74 8.71
C ASN A 66 4.82 6.55 8.40
N GLY A 67 5.17 6.57 7.11
CA GLY A 67 6.55 6.52 6.67
C GLY A 67 6.71 6.91 5.21
N THR A 68 7.92 7.33 4.87
CA THR A 68 8.30 7.69 3.49
C THR A 68 8.67 6.44 2.72
N LEU A 69 8.04 6.26 1.56
CA LEU A 69 8.48 5.31 0.55
C LEU A 69 9.42 6.02 -0.43
N PRO A 70 10.72 5.69 -0.47
CA PRO A 70 11.68 6.40 -1.31
C PRO A 70 11.51 6.09 -2.80
N LYS A 71 10.80 5.01 -3.15
CA LYS A 71 10.66 4.55 -4.53
C LYS A 71 9.40 3.70 -4.72
N TYR A 72 8.58 4.10 -5.70
CA TYR A 72 7.53 3.27 -6.28
C TYR A 72 8.06 2.59 -7.55
N LEU A 73 7.93 1.28 -7.60
CA LEU A 73 8.15 0.50 -8.81
C LEU A 73 7.03 0.74 -9.83
N TRP A 74 7.41 0.79 -11.11
CA TRP A 74 6.46 0.85 -12.23
C TRP A 74 5.68 -0.46 -12.38
N VAL A 75 6.34 -1.60 -12.16
CA VAL A 75 5.73 -2.93 -12.11
C VAL A 75 6.04 -3.49 -10.74
N LEU A 76 4.98 -3.76 -9.96
CA LEU A 76 5.11 -4.13 -8.56
C LEU A 76 5.46 -5.61 -8.38
N SER A 77 4.77 -6.49 -9.10
CA SER A 77 4.95 -7.95 -9.05
C SER A 77 4.59 -8.56 -10.41
N SER A 78 5.16 -9.74 -10.70
CA SER A 78 4.83 -10.57 -11.86
C SER A 78 3.90 -11.75 -11.53
N VAL A 79 3.62 -11.98 -10.24
CA VAL A 79 2.90 -13.17 -9.74
C VAL A 79 1.40 -12.89 -9.49
N GLY A 80 1.00 -11.61 -9.47
CA GLY A 80 -0.37 -11.19 -9.21
C GLY A 80 -0.64 -10.91 -7.73
N ALA A 81 -1.90 -10.62 -7.39
CA ALA A 81 -2.32 -10.32 -6.02
C ALA A 81 -2.94 -11.55 -5.34
N SER A 82 -2.72 -11.67 -4.04
CA SER A 82 -3.36 -12.65 -3.17
C SER A 82 -3.99 -11.94 -1.96
N VAL A 83 -5.03 -12.53 -1.38
CA VAL A 83 -5.76 -11.97 -0.24
C VAL A 83 -5.98 -13.09 0.77
N GLY A 84 -5.66 -12.80 2.04
CA GLY A 84 -5.79 -13.75 3.14
C GLY A 84 -4.65 -14.76 3.25
N TYR A 85 -3.66 -14.73 2.35
CA TYR A 85 -2.42 -15.52 2.36
C TYR A 85 -1.46 -14.95 1.30
N ASP A 86 -0.16 -15.25 1.41
CA ASP A 86 0.89 -14.87 0.47
C ASP A 86 1.32 -16.08 -0.38
N HIS A 87 0.88 -16.14 -1.63
CA HIS A 87 1.04 -17.33 -2.47
C HIS A 87 2.46 -17.47 -3.07
N GLY A 88 3.21 -18.48 -2.60
CA GLY A 88 4.32 -19.10 -3.33
C GLY A 88 5.61 -18.29 -3.49
N SER A 89 5.62 -16.99 -3.16
CA SER A 89 6.84 -16.16 -3.11
C SER A 89 6.65 -15.01 -2.13
N PRO A 90 6.93 -15.22 -0.83
CA PRO A 90 6.74 -14.19 0.18
C PRO A 90 7.44 -12.89 -0.19
N VAL A 91 6.70 -11.78 -0.11
CA VAL A 91 7.26 -10.45 -0.34
C VAL A 91 8.02 -9.97 0.90
N SER A 92 7.50 -10.27 2.09
CA SER A 92 8.02 -9.82 3.38
C SER A 92 8.91 -10.89 4.03
N GLU A 93 9.92 -10.44 4.76
CA GLU A 93 10.77 -11.29 5.60
C GLU A 93 10.19 -11.52 7.01
N HIS A 94 9.06 -10.86 7.34
CA HIS A 94 8.45 -10.93 8.68
C HIS A 94 7.63 -12.20 8.95
N TYR A 95 7.40 -13.03 7.94
CA TYR A 95 6.70 -14.30 8.09
C TYR A 95 7.29 -15.37 7.17
N GLN A 96 6.93 -16.62 7.43
CA GLN A 96 7.30 -17.77 6.62
C GLN A 96 6.07 -18.39 5.96
N ASP A 97 6.31 -19.17 4.91
CA ASP A 97 5.30 -19.89 4.15
C ASP A 97 4.19 -18.96 3.62
N GLU A 98 2.97 -19.48 3.50
CA GLU A 98 1.84 -18.74 2.93
C GLU A 98 1.21 -17.75 3.91
N PHE A 99 1.57 -17.79 5.20
CA PHE A 99 1.08 -16.89 6.24
C PHE A 99 -0.44 -16.60 6.17
N ALA A 100 -1.24 -17.67 6.21
CA ALA A 100 -2.69 -17.57 6.09
C ALA A 100 -3.30 -16.75 7.24
N PHE A 101 -4.17 -15.80 6.89
CA PHE A 101 -4.89 -14.98 7.85
C PHE A 101 -5.86 -15.83 8.67
N SER A 102 -5.75 -15.75 10.00
CA SER A 102 -6.50 -16.58 10.93
C SER A 102 -7.84 -15.98 11.38
N GLY A 103 -8.12 -14.73 11.01
CA GLY A 103 -9.35 -14.03 11.36
C GLY A 103 -10.43 -14.14 10.27
N ALA A 104 -11.48 -13.33 10.41
CA ALA A 104 -12.50 -13.15 9.39
C ALA A 104 -12.23 -11.87 8.59
N LEU A 105 -12.10 -11.99 7.27
CA LEU A 105 -12.07 -10.83 6.36
C LEU A 105 -13.50 -10.57 5.87
N HIS A 106 -14.09 -9.45 6.29
CA HIS A 106 -15.43 -9.06 5.87
C HIS A 106 -15.45 -8.41 4.49
N ALA A 107 -14.48 -7.53 4.21
CA ALA A 107 -14.32 -6.86 2.93
C ALA A 107 -12.85 -6.48 2.70
N VAL A 108 -12.45 -6.42 1.44
CA VAL A 108 -11.18 -5.84 1.00
C VAL A 108 -11.47 -4.88 -0.13
N GLU A 109 -11.18 -3.59 0.10
CA GLU A 109 -11.43 -2.53 -0.87
C GLU A 109 -10.12 -1.92 -1.35
N ILE A 110 -9.98 -1.79 -2.67
CA ILE A 110 -8.86 -1.10 -3.30
C ILE A 110 -9.42 0.13 -4.00
N GLN A 111 -9.12 1.31 -3.47
CA GLN A 111 -9.60 2.58 -4.01
C GLN A 111 -8.45 3.30 -4.73
N LEU A 112 -8.65 3.56 -6.03
CA LEU A 112 -7.72 4.35 -6.82
C LEU A 112 -8.11 5.83 -6.72
N LEU A 113 -7.11 6.68 -6.48
CA LEU A 113 -7.29 8.12 -6.50
C LEU A 113 -7.31 8.60 -7.94
N THR A 114 -8.40 9.21 -8.39
CA THR A 114 -8.43 9.95 -9.65
C THR A 114 -7.53 11.19 -9.52
N PRO A 115 -6.78 11.59 -10.57
CA PRO A 115 -5.85 12.72 -10.52
C PRO A 115 -6.49 14.01 -9.98
N GLU A 116 -7.75 14.28 -10.34
CA GLU A 116 -8.49 15.47 -9.89
C GLU A 116 -8.69 15.53 -8.35
N ARG A 117 -8.68 14.38 -7.68
CA ARG A 117 -8.85 14.28 -6.22
C ARG A 117 -7.52 14.34 -5.46
N SER A 118 -6.40 14.56 -6.17
CA SER A 118 -5.05 14.64 -5.60
C SER A 118 -4.60 16.08 -5.27
N GLY A 119 -5.46 17.08 -5.45
CA GLY A 119 -5.26 18.41 -4.89
C GLY A 119 -4.18 19.28 -5.54
N ASN A 120 -3.76 18.98 -6.78
CA ASN A 120 -2.84 19.84 -7.53
C ASN A 120 -3.58 20.63 -8.63
N PRO A 121 -3.85 21.94 -8.45
CA PRO A 121 -4.58 22.75 -9.43
C PRO A 121 -3.82 22.98 -10.76
N ALA A 122 -2.52 22.66 -10.83
CA ALA A 122 -1.71 22.86 -12.05
C ALA A 122 -1.90 21.78 -13.12
N ALA A 123 -2.35 20.58 -12.76
CA ALA A 123 -2.53 19.48 -13.72
C ALA A 123 -3.73 19.72 -14.66
N ALA A 124 -4.80 20.33 -14.16
CA ALA A 124 -6.05 20.57 -14.90
C ALA A 124 -5.89 21.54 -16.10
N GLU A 125 -4.96 22.50 -16.03
CA GLU A 125 -4.74 23.46 -17.13
C GLU A 125 -3.99 22.83 -18.32
N SER A 126 -3.12 21.84 -18.06
CA SER A 126 -2.33 21.17 -19.09
C SER A 126 -3.21 20.31 -20.03
N GLU A 127 -4.27 19.70 -19.50
CA GLU A 127 -5.18 18.86 -20.27
C GLU A 127 -6.15 19.69 -21.13
N SER A 128 -6.55 20.88 -20.66
CA SER A 128 -7.38 21.81 -21.45
C SER A 128 -6.65 22.38 -22.68
N ARG A 129 -5.32 22.57 -22.62
CA ARG A 129 -4.54 23.05 -23.78
C ARG A 129 -4.37 21.98 -24.85
N ALA A 130 -4.29 20.71 -24.46
CA ALA A 130 -4.16 19.60 -25.41
C ALA A 130 -5.46 19.30 -26.16
N GLY A 131 -6.64 19.61 -25.57
CA GLY A 131 -7.95 19.43 -26.18
C GLY A 131 -8.28 20.46 -27.27
N MET A 132 -7.85 21.72 -27.13
CA MET A 132 -8.14 22.78 -28.11
C MET A 132 -7.22 22.79 -29.35
N ALA A 133 -6.10 22.06 -29.31
CA ALA A 133 -5.18 21.95 -30.46
C ALA A 133 -5.62 20.90 -31.51
N ARG A 134 -6.77 20.25 -31.30
CA ARG A 134 -7.33 19.22 -32.20
C ARG A 134 -8.71 19.55 -32.77
N GLN A 135 -9.11 20.82 -32.79
CA GLN A 135 -10.27 21.29 -33.56
C GLN A 135 -9.86 22.28 -34.64
#